data_AF-A0AAJ2WEC5-F1
#
_entry.id   AF-A0AAJ2WEC5-F1
#
_cell.length_a   1.000
_cell.length_b   1.000
_cell.length_c   1.000
_cell.angle_alpha   90.00
_cell.angle_beta   90.00
_cell.angle_gamma   90.00
#
_symmetry.space_group_name_H-M   'P 1'
#
loop_
_entity.id
_entity.type
_entity.pdbx_description
1 polymer ?
#
loop_
_entity_poly.entity_id
_entity_poly.type
_entity_poly.pdbx_seq_one_letter_code
_entity_poly.pdbx_strand_id
1 'polypeptide(L)'
;MVVPSSVSDLSRTATILDAKAYDSHINLMEPYYNAYLMQKGTRNDDSAEMLGIISRTRTLASDVIHGWTSDIETALINTLNTGDTAVASKIAALKDKSIAKIEKDIGKYE
;
A
#
# COMPACT_ATOMS: atom_id res chain seq x y z
N MET A 1 7.00 1.89 -4.26
CA MET A 1 8.14 2.71 -4.72
C MET A 1 7.79 4.17 -4.51
N VAL A 2 8.74 5.01 -4.13
CA VAL A 2 8.52 6.45 -3.91
C VAL A 2 9.59 7.22 -4.68
N VAL A 3 9.19 8.26 -5.42
CA VAL A 3 10.10 9.14 -6.16
C VAL A 3 10.32 10.42 -5.35
N PRO A 4 11.56 10.88 -5.13
CA PRO A 4 11.81 12.16 -4.48
C PRO A 4 11.15 13.32 -5.25
N SER A 5 10.56 14.26 -4.52
CA SER A 5 9.89 15.43 -5.11
C SER A 5 10.85 16.38 -5.85
N SER A 6 12.15 16.25 -5.63
CA SER A 6 13.20 17.04 -6.28
C SER A 6 13.69 16.47 -7.61
N VAL A 7 13.09 15.38 -8.12
CA VAL A 7 13.47 14.81 -9.42
C VAL A 7 13.10 15.77 -10.54
N SER A 8 14.09 16.09 -11.39
CA SER A 8 13.95 17.06 -12.47
C SER A 8 13.19 16.53 -13.70
N ASP A 9 13.23 15.22 -13.94
CA ASP A 9 12.54 14.57 -15.06
C ASP A 9 11.72 13.38 -14.57
N LEU A 10 10.50 13.69 -14.12
CA LEU A 10 9.59 12.72 -13.54
C LEU A 10 9.18 11.63 -14.54
N SER A 11 8.96 12.01 -15.80
CA SER A 11 8.50 11.09 -16.84
C SER A 11 9.54 9.99 -17.09
N ARG A 12 10.81 10.38 -17.29
CA ARG A 12 11.90 9.41 -17.47
C ARG A 12 12.10 8.53 -16.24
N THR A 13 12.08 9.11 -15.04
CA THR A 13 12.24 8.34 -13.80
C THR A 13 11.11 7.34 -13.62
N ALA A 14 9.87 7.72 -13.90
CA ALA A 14 8.72 6.82 -13.86
C ALA A 14 8.87 5.66 -14.84
N THR A 15 9.25 5.92 -16.10
CA THR A 15 9.49 4.87 -17.10
C THR A 15 10.59 3.90 -16.67
N ILE A 16 11.69 4.39 -16.11
CA ILE A 16 12.79 3.54 -15.63
C ILE A 16 12.33 2.66 -14.46
N LEU A 17 11.59 3.25 -13.51
CA LEU A 17 11.07 2.51 -12.36
C LEU A 17 10.09 1.42 -12.78
N ASP A 18 9.21 1.71 -13.72
CA ASP A 18 8.24 0.74 -14.24
C ASP A 18 8.94 -0.42 -14.96
N ALA A 19 9.92 -0.11 -15.83
CA ALA A 19 10.74 -1.12 -16.48
C ALA A 19 11.50 -2.00 -15.47
N LYS A 20 12.05 -1.41 -14.41
CA LYS A 20 12.75 -2.15 -13.34
C LYS A 20 11.82 -2.96 -12.46
N ALA A 21 10.61 -2.47 -12.21
CA ALA A 21 9.60 -3.20 -11.46
C ALA A 21 9.16 -4.46 -12.22
N TYR A 22 8.89 -4.31 -13.52
CA TYR A 22 8.56 -5.42 -14.40
C TYR A 22 9.70 -6.44 -14.50
N ASP A 23 10.92 -5.98 -14.75
CA ASP A 23 12.12 -6.82 -14.81
C ASP A 23 12.32 -7.61 -13.50
N SER A 24 12.19 -6.94 -12.35
CA SER A 24 12.29 -7.60 -11.04
C SER A 24 11.15 -8.59 -10.79
N HIS A 25 9.95 -8.35 -11.32
CA HIS A 25 8.83 -9.27 -11.17
C HIS A 25 9.11 -10.59 -11.90
N ILE A 26 9.48 -10.49 -13.18
CA ILE A 26 9.67 -11.64 -14.06
C ILE A 26 10.99 -12.38 -13.80
N ASN A 27 12.09 -11.66 -13.59
CA ASN A 27 13.42 -12.30 -13.55
C ASN A 27 13.91 -12.60 -12.14
N LEU A 28 13.28 -12.04 -11.10
CA LEU A 28 13.69 -12.28 -9.71
C LEU A 28 12.56 -12.86 -8.87
N MET A 29 11.41 -12.19 -8.79
CA MET A 29 10.34 -12.61 -7.88
C MET A 29 9.66 -13.89 -8.30
N GLU A 30 9.20 -14.00 -9.54
CA GLU A 30 8.53 -15.21 -9.99
C GLU A 30 9.44 -16.46 -9.90
N PRO A 31 10.72 -16.44 -10.36
CA PRO A 31 11.62 -17.58 -10.20
C PRO A 31 11.92 -17.90 -8.73
N TYR A 32 12.09 -16.89 -7.87
CA TYR A 32 12.33 -17.13 -6.44
C TYR A 32 11.13 -17.80 -5.75
N TYR A 33 9.91 -17.32 -6.03
CA TYR A 33 8.71 -17.92 -5.47
C TYR A 33 8.48 -19.34 -5.98
N ASN A 34 8.61 -19.55 -7.30
CA ASN A 34 8.29 -20.82 -7.94
C ASN A 34 9.37 -21.90 -7.70
N ALA A 35 10.65 -21.54 -7.78
CA ALA A 35 11.75 -22.51 -7.72
C ALA A 35 12.27 -22.76 -6.29
N TYR A 36 12.20 -21.76 -5.41
CA TYR A 36 12.76 -21.87 -4.05
C TYR A 36 11.70 -21.91 -2.98
N LEU A 37 10.85 -20.89 -2.86
CA LEU A 37 9.90 -20.81 -1.75
C LEU A 37 8.87 -21.94 -1.79
N MET A 38 8.21 -22.17 -2.93
CA MET A 38 7.17 -23.20 -3.05
C MET A 38 7.72 -24.64 -2.99
N GLN A 39 8.97 -24.87 -3.39
CA GLN A 39 9.54 -26.22 -3.46
C GLN A 39 10.39 -26.61 -2.24
N LYS A 40 11.10 -25.65 -1.64
CA LYS A 40 12.06 -25.90 -0.55
C LYS A 40 11.81 -25.06 0.69
N GLY A 41 11.21 -23.89 0.54
CA GLY A 41 10.95 -22.95 1.64
C GLY A 41 9.69 -23.28 2.44
N THR A 42 8.70 -23.93 1.82
CA THR A 42 7.43 -24.30 2.44
C THR A 42 7.43 -25.75 2.91
N ARG A 43 6.80 -25.99 4.07
CA ARG A 43 6.78 -27.32 4.71
C ARG A 43 5.92 -28.34 3.93
N ASN A 44 4.91 -27.88 3.22
CA ASN A 44 3.96 -28.67 2.44
C ASN A 44 3.24 -27.82 1.38
N ASP A 45 2.46 -28.48 0.51
CA ASP A 45 1.74 -27.85 -0.60
C ASP A 45 0.72 -26.81 -0.13
N ASP A 46 0.03 -27.06 0.98
CA ASP A 46 -0.92 -26.09 1.56
C ASP A 46 -0.22 -24.76 1.94
N SER A 47 1.00 -24.85 2.50
CA SER A 47 1.79 -23.66 2.82
C SER A 47 2.26 -22.93 1.57
N ALA A 48 2.56 -23.65 0.50
CA ALA A 48 2.92 -23.08 -0.80
C ALA A 48 1.73 -22.35 -1.44
N GLU A 49 0.53 -22.94 -1.37
CA GLU A 49 -0.71 -22.34 -1.86
C GLU A 49 -1.03 -21.05 -1.09
N MET A 50 -1.03 -21.10 0.25
CA MET A 50 -1.28 -19.95 1.10
C MET A 50 -0.28 -18.82 0.87
N LEU A 51 1.00 -19.15 0.71
CA LEU A 51 2.04 -18.17 0.39
C LEU A 51 1.81 -17.54 -1.00
N GLY A 52 1.38 -18.34 -1.97
CA GLY A 52 0.99 -17.85 -3.30
C GLY A 52 -0.20 -16.89 -3.25
N ILE A 53 -1.21 -17.18 -2.42
CA ILE A 53 -2.34 -16.27 -2.17
C ILE A 53 -1.83 -14.95 -1.58
N ILE A 54 -1.07 -15.01 -0.49
CA ILE A 54 -0.53 -13.82 0.19
C ILE A 54 0.26 -12.93 -0.78
N SER A 55 1.10 -13.55 -1.62
CA SER A 55 1.91 -12.84 -2.61
C SER A 55 1.04 -12.08 -3.62
N ARG A 56 -0.01 -12.73 -4.15
CA ARG A 56 -0.92 -12.14 -5.14
C ARG A 56 -1.87 -11.10 -4.55
N THR A 57 -2.25 -11.24 -3.29
CA THR A 57 -3.18 -10.32 -2.62
C THR A 57 -2.47 -9.14 -1.96
N ARG A 58 -1.14 -9.07 -2.00
CA ARG A 58 -0.39 -8.01 -1.34
C ARG A 58 -0.63 -6.68 -2.04
N THR A 59 -1.28 -5.77 -1.35
CA THR A 59 -1.49 -4.39 -1.80
C THR A 59 -0.68 -3.43 -0.93
N LEU A 60 -0.36 -2.26 -1.48
CA LEU A 60 0.19 -1.17 -0.69
C LEU A 60 -0.97 -0.46 0.02
N ALA A 61 -0.87 -0.34 1.34
CA ALA A 61 -1.75 0.50 2.15
C ALA A 61 -1.43 1.97 1.88
N SER A 62 -1.95 2.49 0.76
CA SER A 62 -1.65 3.84 0.25
C SER A 62 -2.16 4.91 1.21
N ASP A 63 -3.25 4.64 1.92
CA ASP A 63 -3.81 5.46 2.98
C ASP A 63 -2.81 5.68 4.13
N VAL A 64 -2.07 4.64 4.52
CA VAL A 64 -1.02 4.71 5.55
C VAL A 64 0.21 5.46 5.03
N ILE A 65 0.64 5.14 3.81
CA ILE A 65 1.84 5.74 3.20
C ILE A 65 1.68 7.25 3.05
N HIS A 66 0.50 7.72 2.63
CA HIS A 66 0.22 9.13 2.41
C HIS A 66 -0.46 9.81 3.61
N GLY A 67 -0.80 9.06 4.66
CA GLY A 67 -1.48 9.60 5.84
C GLY A 67 -2.84 10.21 5.54
N TRP A 68 -3.55 9.70 4.53
CA TRP A 68 -4.84 10.22 4.09
C TRP A 68 -5.90 10.08 5.19
N THR A 69 -5.86 8.98 5.94
CA THR A 69 -6.87 8.60 6.94
C THR A 69 -6.39 8.79 8.39
N SER A 70 -5.20 9.34 8.63
CA SER A 70 -4.57 9.43 9.96
C SER A 70 -5.41 10.17 11.01
N ASP A 71 -6.17 11.18 10.60
CA ASP A 71 -7.09 11.90 11.48
C ASP A 71 -8.26 11.00 11.92
N ILE A 72 -8.80 10.20 11.00
CA ILE A 72 -9.88 9.24 11.28
C ILE A 72 -9.37 8.15 12.21
N GLU A 73 -8.20 7.59 11.93
CA GLU A 73 -7.57 6.57 12.77
C GLU A 73 -7.36 7.06 14.20
N THR A 74 -6.79 8.27 14.36
CA THR A 74 -6.58 8.89 15.68
C THR A 74 -7.91 9.09 16.41
N ALA A 75 -8.95 9.57 15.71
CA ALA A 75 -10.26 9.77 16.31
C ALA A 75 -10.90 8.45 16.76
N LEU A 76 -10.73 7.37 15.99
CA LEU A 76 -11.23 6.04 16.33
C LEU A 76 -10.49 5.44 17.53
N ILE A 77 -9.16 5.51 17.56
CA ILE A 77 -8.34 5.06 18.69
C ILE A 77 -8.79 5.77 19.98
N ASN A 78 -8.96 7.09 19.94
CA ASN A 78 -9.42 7.84 21.10
C ASN A 78 -10.83 7.42 21.54
N THR A 79 -11.73 7.19 20.59
CA THR A 79 -13.12 6.77 20.86
C THR A 79 -13.17 5.39 21.53
N LEU A 80 -12.34 4.46 21.08
CA LEU A 80 -12.17 3.14 21.70
C LEU A 80 -11.63 3.26 23.13
N ASN A 81 -10.58 4.08 23.32
CA ASN A 81 -9.95 4.25 24.63
C ASN A 81 -10.89 4.91 25.67
N THR A 82 -11.80 5.78 25.22
CA THR A 82 -12.76 6.46 26.11
C THR A 82 -14.08 5.70 26.27
N GLY A 83 -14.28 4.58 25.56
CA GLY A 83 -15.56 3.86 25.53
C GLY A 83 -16.70 4.66 24.88
N ASP A 84 -16.36 5.62 24.03
CA ASP A 84 -17.33 6.46 23.32
C ASP A 84 -17.93 5.68 22.13
N THR A 85 -19.23 5.81 21.90
CA THR A 85 -19.96 5.09 20.84
C THR A 85 -20.21 5.95 19.60
N ALA A 86 -19.82 7.23 19.60
CA ALA A 86 -20.03 8.20 18.53
C ALA A 86 -19.10 7.99 17.30
N VAL A 87 -18.79 6.74 16.96
CA VAL A 87 -17.87 6.35 15.88
C VAL A 87 -18.32 6.93 14.53
N ALA A 88 -19.59 6.71 14.15
CA ALA A 88 -20.10 7.10 12.84
C ALA A 88 -20.05 8.62 12.63
N SER A 89 -20.44 9.41 13.64
CA SER A 89 -20.44 10.87 13.57
C SER A 89 -19.03 11.45 13.44
N LYS A 90 -18.04 10.86 14.12
CA LYS A 90 -16.63 11.29 14.02
C LYS A 90 -16.03 10.98 12.65
N ILE A 91 -16.35 9.81 12.07
CA ILE A 91 -15.95 9.49 10.69
C ILE A 91 -16.57 10.49 9.72
N ALA A 92 -17.87 10.76 9.83
CA ALA A 92 -18.58 11.69 8.95
C ALA A 92 -17.96 13.10 8.99
N ALA A 93 -17.61 13.59 10.18
CA ALA A 93 -16.98 14.91 10.36
C ALA A 93 -15.57 15.02 9.75
N LEU A 94 -14.85 13.90 9.59
CA LEU A 94 -13.47 13.87 9.09
C LEU A 94 -13.35 13.38 7.64
N LYS A 95 -14.45 12.90 7.07
CA LYS A 95 -14.49 12.37 5.69
C LYS A 95 -14.01 13.39 4.68
N ASP A 96 -14.59 14.59 4.69
CA ASP A 96 -14.28 15.63 3.69
C ASP A 96 -12.83 16.12 3.81
N LYS A 97 -12.30 16.17 5.04
CA LYS A 97 -10.88 16.48 5.28
C LYS A 97 -9.96 15.43 4.65
N SER A 98 -10.33 14.16 4.74
CA SER A 98 -9.55 13.05 4.16
C SER A 98 -9.60 13.08 2.63
N ILE A 99 -10.78 13.38 2.05
CA ILE A 99 -10.94 13.58 0.60
C ILE A 99 -10.06 14.73 0.11
N ALA A 100 -10.06 15.88 0.80
CA ALA A 100 -9.23 17.02 0.42
C ALA A 100 -7.72 16.70 0.44
N LYS A 101 -7.25 15.82 1.34
CA LYS A 101 -5.86 15.36 1.33
C LYS A 101 -5.55 14.50 0.10
N ILE A 102 -6.45 13.58 -0.25
CA ILE A 102 -6.33 12.72 -1.43
C ILE A 102 -6.27 13.59 -2.69
N GLU A 103 -7.23 14.49 -2.87
CA GLU A 103 -7.30 15.39 -4.03
C GLU A 103 -6.06 16.28 -4.14
N LYS A 104 -5.56 16.82 -3.02
CA LYS A 104 -4.33 17.60 -2.98
C LYS A 104 -3.12 16.80 -3.44
N ASP A 105 -3.03 15.52 -3.10
CA ASP A 105 -1.91 14.68 -3.51
C ASP A 105 -2.03 14.25 -4.98
N ILE A 106 -3.24 13.95 -5.46
CA ILE A 106 -3.49 13.62 -6.87
C ILE A 106 -3.15 14.83 -7.76
N GLY A 107 -3.60 16.03 -7.39
CA GLY A 107 -3.34 17.26 -8.15
C GLY A 107 -1.87 17.69 -8.23
N LYS A 108 -0.94 16.99 -7.57
CA LYS A 108 0.51 17.19 -7.79
C LYS A 108 1.04 16.47 -9.03
N TYR A 109 0.26 15.53 -9.56
CA TYR A 109 0.65 14.65 -10.65
C TYR A 109 -0.17 14.88 -11.93
N GLU A 110 -1.10 15.84 -11.91
CA GLU A 110 -1.78 16.42 -13.07
C GLU A 110 -1.08 17.72 -13.51
#